data_AF-A0AAU2ML84-F1
#
_entry.id   AF-A0AAU2ML84-F1
#
_cell.length_a   1.000
_cell.length_b   1.000
_cell.length_c   1.000
_cell.angle_alpha   90.00
_cell.angle_beta   90.00
_cell.angle_gamma   90.00
#
_symmetry.space_group_name_H-M   'P 1'
#
loop_
_entity.id
_entity.type
_entity.pdbx_description
1 polymer ?
#
loop_
_entity_poly.entity_id
_entity_poly.type
_entity_poly.pdbx_seq_one_letter_code
_entity_poly.pdbx_strand_id
1 'polypeptide(L)'
;MVRPYTITRGRTAPERDDFSLITVLTTAQDPRDEHGAPVRPGRLQPEHRMILERCRRPAAVAEVASDLGLPVSVTKILLADLVAQGLLLARAPLSVARVAGGRDMGLLAAVRDGLRRL
;
A
#
# COMPACT_ATOMS: atom_id res chain seq x y z
N MET A 1 23.14 10.46 12.58
CA MET A 1 22.74 10.41 11.16
C MET A 1 22.93 8.98 10.67
N VAL A 2 21.86 8.20 10.53
CA VAL A 2 21.92 6.81 10.04
C VAL A 2 22.00 6.85 8.52
N ARG A 3 22.88 6.06 7.88
CA ARG A 3 22.98 6.05 6.43
C ARG A 3 21.75 5.37 5.83
N PRO A 4 21.12 5.94 4.78
CA PRO A 4 19.90 5.39 4.18
C PRO A 4 19.99 3.91 3.79
N TYR A 5 21.18 3.44 3.38
CA TYR A 5 21.44 2.05 2.97
C TYR A 5 21.40 1.01 4.09
N THR A 6 21.53 1.46 5.35
CA THR A 6 21.42 0.57 6.52
C THR A 6 19.95 0.21 6.79
N ILE A 7 19.03 1.11 6.45
CA ILE A 7 17.59 0.94 6.68
C ILE A 7 17.02 -0.15 5.75
N THR A 8 17.41 -0.12 4.48
CA THR A 8 16.95 -1.08 3.46
C THR A 8 17.76 -2.39 3.45
N ARG A 9 18.70 -2.57 4.41
CA ARG A 9 19.66 -3.69 4.47
C ARG A 9 20.37 -3.94 3.12
N GLY A 10 20.76 -2.89 2.41
CA GLY A 10 21.46 -3.00 1.12
C GLY A 10 20.58 -3.13 -0.12
N ARG A 11 19.24 -3.16 0.01
CA ARG A 11 18.33 -3.10 -1.14
C ARG A 11 18.37 -1.72 -1.79
N THR A 12 18.51 -1.68 -3.11
CA THR A 12 18.62 -0.46 -3.93
C THR A 12 17.35 -0.14 -4.72
N ALA A 13 16.40 -1.09 -4.79
CA ALA A 13 15.12 -0.93 -5.48
C ALA A 13 14.00 -1.64 -4.70
N PRO A 14 12.75 -1.14 -4.78
CA PRO A 14 11.60 -1.80 -4.18
C PRO A 14 11.21 -3.06 -4.97
N GLU A 15 10.58 -4.03 -4.31
CA GLU A 15 10.06 -5.26 -4.94
C GLU A 15 8.89 -4.96 -5.90
N ARG A 16 8.24 -3.79 -5.71
CA ARG A 16 7.23 -3.23 -6.62
C ARG A 16 7.58 -1.78 -6.98
N ASP A 17 7.47 -1.43 -8.26
CA ASP A 17 7.73 -0.07 -8.77
C ASP A 17 6.44 0.73 -9.08
N ASP A 18 5.28 0.26 -8.63
CA ASP A 18 3.97 0.85 -8.96
C ASP A 18 3.54 2.01 -8.05
N PHE A 19 4.38 2.42 -7.09
CA PHE A 19 4.09 3.57 -6.24
C PHE A 19 4.42 4.90 -6.92
N SER A 20 3.40 5.71 -7.19
CA SER A 20 3.55 7.14 -7.44
C SER A 20 3.54 7.92 -6.12
N LEU A 21 4.05 9.16 -6.12
CA LEU A 21 4.04 10.04 -4.94
C LEU A 21 2.63 10.29 -4.39
N ILE A 22 1.63 10.24 -5.26
CA ILE A 22 0.21 10.44 -4.94
C ILE A 22 -0.55 9.13 -4.71
N THR A 23 0.14 7.99 -4.72
CA THR A 23 -0.48 6.71 -4.32
C THR A 23 -0.89 6.82 -2.85
N VAL A 24 -2.15 6.50 -2.56
CA VAL A 24 -2.71 6.58 -1.20
C VAL A 24 -2.57 5.22 -0.53
N LEU A 25 -2.10 5.23 0.71
CA LEU A 25 -1.81 4.05 1.51
C LEU A 25 -2.75 4.00 2.71
N THR A 26 -3.12 2.80 3.13
CA THR A 26 -3.96 2.59 4.33
C THR A 26 -3.59 1.27 4.99
N THR A 27 -3.50 1.28 6.32
CA THR A 27 -3.23 0.07 7.12
C THR A 27 -4.39 -0.91 7.01
N ALA A 28 -4.07 -2.18 6.71
CA ALA A 28 -5.05 -3.25 6.65
C ALA A 28 -5.68 -3.48 8.03
N GLN A 29 -7.00 -3.60 8.09
CA GLN A 29 -7.74 -3.76 9.35
C GLN A 29 -7.73 -5.22 9.85
N ASP A 30 -7.78 -6.18 8.92
CA ASP A 30 -7.64 -7.62 9.18
C ASP A 30 -6.70 -8.19 8.11
N PRO A 31 -5.38 -8.08 8.29
CA PRO A 31 -4.42 -8.52 7.30
C PRO A 31 -4.46 -10.05 7.19
N ARG A 32 -4.66 -10.54 5.96
CA ARG A 32 -4.79 -11.95 5.60
C ARG A 32 -3.69 -12.31 4.61
N ASP A 33 -3.09 -13.48 4.75
CA ASP A 33 -2.12 -13.98 3.76
C ASP A 33 -2.83 -14.48 2.50
N GLU A 34 -2.04 -14.96 1.54
CA GLU A 34 -2.55 -15.51 0.28
C GLU A 34 -3.49 -16.73 0.45
N HIS A 35 -3.44 -17.40 1.61
CA HIS A 35 -4.27 -18.54 1.97
C HIS A 35 -5.48 -18.14 2.85
N GLY A 36 -5.66 -16.85 3.14
CA GLY A 36 -6.75 -16.35 3.98
C GLY A 36 -6.52 -16.52 5.49
N ALA A 37 -5.33 -16.91 5.91
CA ALA A 37 -4.98 -17.00 7.32
C ALA A 37 -4.61 -15.61 7.88
N PRO A 38 -4.91 -15.32 9.17
CA PRO A 38 -4.51 -14.06 9.79
C PRO A 38 -2.99 -13.87 9.74
N VAL A 39 -2.53 -12.77 9.16
CA VAL A 39 -1.11 -12.42 9.15
C VAL A 39 -0.71 -12.06 10.57
N ARG A 40 0.28 -12.78 11.09
CA ARG A 40 0.96 -12.40 12.33
C ARG A 40 2.25 -11.69 11.96
N PRO A 41 2.29 -10.35 12.00
CA PRO A 41 3.51 -9.64 11.67
C PRO A 41 4.62 -10.10 12.62
N GLY A 42 5.75 -10.53 12.05
CA GLY A 42 6.94 -10.86 12.81
C GLY A 42 7.53 -9.62 13.50
N ARG A 43 8.82 -9.68 13.85
CA ARG A 43 9.50 -8.51 14.42
C ARG A 43 9.61 -7.39 13.39
N LEU A 44 8.67 -6.44 13.43
CA LEU A 44 8.69 -5.24 12.60
C LEU A 44 9.84 -4.31 13.01
N GLN A 45 10.42 -3.64 12.02
CA GLN A 45 11.35 -2.53 12.24
C GLN A 45 10.61 -1.30 12.80
N PRO A 46 11.30 -0.39 13.51
CA PRO A 46 10.69 0.86 14.00
C PRO A 46 9.98 1.66 12.90
N GLU A 47 10.61 1.79 11.74
CA GLU A 47 10.09 2.52 10.58
C GLU A 47 8.79 1.89 10.06
N HIS A 48 8.72 0.55 10.01
CA HIS A 48 7.50 -0.16 9.63
C HIS A 48 6.34 0.12 10.59
N ARG A 49 6.60 0.17 11.90
CA ARG A 49 5.55 0.50 12.88
C ARG A 49 5.08 1.94 12.73
N MET A 50 6.00 2.87 12.51
CA MET A 50 5.66 4.28 12.26
C MET A 50 4.77 4.41 11.02
N ILE A 51 5.12 3.74 9.91
CA ILE A 51 4.32 3.73 8.69
C ILE A 51 2.89 3.22 8.98
N LEU A 52 2.75 2.08 9.64
CA LEU A 52 1.45 1.49 9.94
C LEU A 52 0.59 2.37 10.86
N GLU A 53 1.21 3.07 11.82
CA GLU A 53 0.51 4.02 12.67
C GLU A 53 0.01 5.22 11.87
N ARG A 54 0.87 5.80 11.02
CA ARG A 54 0.51 6.94 10.17
C ARG A 54 -0.58 6.59 9.16
N CYS A 55 -0.50 5.41 8.56
CA CYS A 55 -1.44 4.96 7.55
C CYS A 55 -2.76 4.39 8.14
N ARG A 56 -3.00 4.51 9.46
CA ARG A 56 -4.34 4.27 10.05
C ARG A 56 -5.40 5.17 9.42
N ARG A 57 -4.99 6.35 8.94
CA ARG A 57 -5.77 7.19 8.04
C ARG A 57 -5.12 7.18 6.65
N PRO A 58 -5.90 7.34 5.57
CA PRO A 58 -5.34 7.41 4.23
C PRO A 58 -4.27 8.50 4.11
N ALA A 59 -3.08 8.14 3.63
CA ALA A 59 -1.95 9.06 3.46
C ALA A 59 -1.22 8.76 2.14
N ALA A 60 -0.75 9.79 1.45
CA ALA A 60 0.02 9.65 0.22
C ALA A 60 1.48 9.22 0.51
N VAL A 61 2.12 8.55 -0.46
CA VAL A 61 3.55 8.18 -0.38
C VAL A 61 4.44 9.38 -0.04
N ALA A 62 4.16 10.55 -0.64
CA ALA A 62 4.92 11.77 -0.36
C ALA A 62 4.79 12.20 1.11
N GLU A 63 3.58 12.15 1.67
CA GLU A 63 3.32 12.53 3.07
C GLU A 63 4.05 11.58 4.03
N VAL A 64 4.02 10.28 3.75
CA VAL A 64 4.74 9.27 4.54
C VAL A 64 6.25 9.51 4.49
N ALA A 65 6.82 9.79 3.31
CA ALA A 65 8.25 10.07 3.17
C ALA A 65 8.66 11.33 3.94
N SER A 66 7.86 12.39 3.85
CA SER A 66 8.08 13.64 4.58
C SER A 66 8.02 13.47 6.09
N ASP A 67 7.05 12.70 6.60
CA ASP A 67 6.88 12.45 8.04
C ASP A 67 8.01 11.58 8.62
N LEU A 68 8.50 10.60 7.86
CA LEU A 68 9.65 9.78 8.26
C LEU A 68 11.00 10.50 8.11
N GLY A 69 11.05 11.60 7.36
CA GLY A 69 12.31 12.28 7.01
C GLY A 69 13.24 11.42 6.15
N LEU A 70 12.69 10.47 5.39
CA LEU A 70 13.45 9.54 4.56
C LEU A 70 13.34 9.89 3.07
N PRO A 71 14.36 9.56 2.26
CA PRO A 71 14.25 9.65 0.81
C PRO A 71 13.04 8.85 0.29
N VAL A 72 12.37 9.37 -0.73
CA VAL A 72 11.20 8.70 -1.33
C VAL A 72 11.53 7.28 -1.80
N SER A 73 12.71 7.07 -2.38
CA SER A 73 13.16 5.73 -2.82
C SER A 73 13.24 4.72 -1.68
N VAL A 74 13.78 5.13 -0.52
CA VAL A 74 13.84 4.30 0.69
C VAL A 74 12.44 4.04 1.23
N THR A 75 11.60 5.07 1.27
CA THR A 75 10.21 4.96 1.73
C THR A 75 9.45 3.94 0.87
N LYS A 76 9.55 4.01 -0.46
CA LYS A 76 8.91 3.04 -1.37
C LYS A 76 9.35 1.60 -1.11
N ILE A 77 10.61 1.36 -0.74
CA ILE A 77 11.09 0.02 -0.37
C ILE A 77 10.35 -0.51 0.86
N LEU A 78 10.28 0.29 1.93
CA LEU A 78 9.59 -0.09 3.17
C LEU A 78 8.08 -0.29 2.95
N LEU A 79 7.48 0.56 2.10
CA LEU A 79 6.07 0.42 1.72
C LEU A 79 5.82 -0.86 0.93
N ALA A 80 6.71 -1.22 0.01
CA ALA A 80 6.60 -2.44 -0.78
C ALA A 80 6.67 -3.68 0.13
N ASP A 81 7.59 -3.69 1.10
CA ASP A 81 7.71 -4.76 2.09
C ASP A 81 6.39 -4.93 2.88
N LEU A 82 5.77 -3.84 3.33
CA LEU A 82 4.50 -3.89 4.08
C LEU A 82 3.29 -4.31 3.23
N VAL A 83 3.26 -3.91 1.96
CA VAL A 83 2.23 -4.33 1.00
C VAL A 83 2.38 -5.81 0.67
N ALA A 84 3.61 -6.30 0.47
CA ALA A 84 3.89 -7.71 0.23
C ALA A 84 3.48 -8.58 1.43
N GLN A 85 3.61 -8.05 2.66
CA GLN A 85 3.14 -8.71 3.88
C GLN A 85 1.63 -8.59 4.11
N GLY A 86 0.88 -7.91 3.24
CA GLY A 86 -0.56 -7.69 3.40
C GLY A 86 -0.94 -6.76 4.56
N LEU A 87 0.03 -6.08 5.16
CA LEU A 87 -0.18 -5.16 6.29
C LEU A 87 -0.61 -3.76 5.85
N LEU A 88 -0.31 -3.42 4.59
CA LEU A 88 -0.63 -2.14 4.00
C LEU A 88 -1.35 -2.34 2.67
N LEU A 89 -2.36 -1.51 2.42
CA LEU A 89 -3.11 -1.46 1.18
C LEU A 89 -2.70 -0.21 0.41
N ALA A 90 -2.40 -0.36 -0.88
CA ALA A 90 -2.08 0.73 -1.77
C ALA A 90 -3.20 0.94 -2.79
N ARG A 91 -3.65 2.19 -2.92
CA ARG A 91 -4.61 2.64 -3.92
C ARG A 91 -3.91 3.57 -4.88
N ALA A 92 -3.67 3.07 -6.10
CA ALA A 92 -3.14 3.90 -7.17
C ALA A 92 -4.10 5.07 -7.48
N PRO A 93 -3.58 6.26 -7.83
CA PRO A 93 -4.40 7.36 -8.31
C PRO A 93 -5.20 6.91 -9.54
N LEU A 94 -6.51 7.17 -9.54
CA LEU A 94 -7.34 6.91 -10.72
C LEU A 94 -6.88 7.88 -11.82
N SER A 95 -6.30 7.37 -12.91
CA SER A 95 -6.04 8.19 -14.08
C SER A 95 -7.38 8.64 -14.66
N VAL A 96 -7.50 9.93 -14.96
CA VAL A 96 -8.74 10.54 -15.50
C VAL A 96 -9.19 9.83 -16.80
N ALA A 97 -8.22 9.29 -17.57
CA ALA A 97 -8.49 8.46 -18.75
C ALA A 97 -9.25 7.15 -18.43
N ARG A 98 -9.04 6.51 -17.27
CA ARG A 98 -9.83 5.35 -16.82
C ARG A 98 -11.22 5.72 -16.33
N VAL A 99 -11.40 6.94 -15.82
CA VAL A 99 -12.72 7.43 -15.39
C VAL A 99 -13.58 7.78 -16.60
N ALA A 100 -12.97 8.35 -17.66
CA ALA A 100 -13.63 8.58 -18.93
C ALA A 100 -13.94 7.29 -19.72
N GLY A 101 -13.21 6.20 -19.45
CA GLY A 101 -13.32 4.90 -20.12
C GLY A 101 -13.98 3.80 -19.29
N GLY A 102 -14.96 4.14 -18.43
CA GLY A 102 -15.89 3.16 -17.85
C GLY A 102 -15.32 2.26 -16.75
N ARG A 103 -15.61 2.60 -15.49
CA ARG A 103 -16.03 1.52 -14.58
C ARG A 103 -17.24 0.90 -15.25
N ASP A 104 -17.13 -0.35 -15.66
CA ASP A 104 -18.17 -1.07 -16.37
C ASP A 104 -19.39 -1.25 -15.45
N MET A 105 -20.19 -0.19 -15.35
CA MET A 105 -21.39 -0.15 -14.53
C MET A 105 -22.39 -1.20 -15.00
N GLY A 106 -22.29 -1.63 -16.26
CA GLY A 106 -23.01 -2.78 -16.81
C GLY A 106 -22.61 -4.07 -16.12
N LEU A 107 -21.31 -4.33 -15.95
CA LEU A 107 -20.82 -5.49 -15.21
C LEU A 107 -21.22 -5.44 -13.73
N LEU A 108 -21.10 -4.28 -13.06
CA LEU A 108 -21.50 -4.14 -11.66
C LEU A 108 -23.03 -4.29 -11.46
N ALA A 109 -23.82 -3.79 -12.41
CA ALA A 109 -25.27 -4.00 -12.41
C ALA A 109 -25.63 -5.47 -12.66
N ALA A 110 -24.95 -6.14 -13.59
CA ALA A 110 -25.16 -7.55 -13.87
C ALA A 110 -24.83 -8.45 -12.66
N VAL A 111 -23.73 -8.17 -11.95
CA VAL A 111 -23.38 -8.88 -10.71
C VAL A 111 -24.44 -8.64 -9.63
N ARG A 112 -24.87 -7.39 -9.43
CA ARG A 112 -25.93 -7.06 -8.46
C ARG A 112 -27.24 -7.79 -8.80
N ASP A 113 -27.63 -7.81 -10.06
CA ASP A 113 -28.88 -8.39 -10.49
C ASP A 113 -28.83 -9.93 -10.44
N GLY A 114 -27.66 -10.53 -10.66
CA GLY A 114 -27.42 -11.96 -10.43
C GLY A 114 -27.55 -12.35 -8.95
N LEU A 115 -26.99 -11.55 -8.04
CA LEU A 115 -27.08 -11.79 -6.59
C LEU A 115 -28.49 -11.62 -6.01
N ARG A 116 -29.39 -10.86 -6.67
CA ARG A 116 -30.78 -10.67 -6.24
C ARG A 116 -31.75 -11.74 -6.76
N ARG A 117 -31.30 -12.61 -7.66
CA ARG A 117 -32.11 -13.69 -8.27
C ARG A 117 -31.83 -15.07 -7.65
N LEU A 118 -31.02 -15.12 -6.60
CA LEU A 118 -30.77 -16.28 -5.73
C LEU A 118 -31.53 -16.08 -4.42
#